data_AF-A0A2V9H6A3-F1
#
_entry.id   AF-A0A2V9H6A3-F1
#
_cell.length_a   1.000
_cell.length_b   1.000
_cell.length_c   1.000
_cell.angle_alpha   90.00
_cell.angle_beta   90.00
_cell.angle_gamma   90.00
#
_symmetry.space_group_name_H-M   'P 1'
#
loop_
_entity.id
_entity.type
_entity.pdbx_description
1 polymer ?
#
loop_
_entity_poly.entity_id
_entity_poly.type
_entity_poly.pdbx_seq_one_letter_code
_entity_poly.pdbx_strand_id
1 'polypeptide(L)'
;MLKLARFVREKYVAIIAVVVLMVAPCLLQAQQSPISPDVYGQLKYRYIGPEGNRATAVAGVPGRPNIWYVGAASGGIFKSRDGGIHWDPIFDSEAVASIGSLAVAASDPNMLWAGTGESFIRSHISVGQGIYKSMDAGKTWSLMGLEKVGRIGRVEIDPRNPDVVLACALGHAYGPQPERGVFRTADGGKSWDKVLFVDENTGCSDMGMDPNNPRILFAGMWQVEIHTWGRTSGGPGSGLFKSTDGGVTWKRLEGHGLPHSPVGRIAVRVAKKDSNRVYAEIETGDGVPQPRLHRTTRTKCFSSPRHFRGRSMAATRSPRCPPIPAATITRCGSIPPTGIAWPW
;
A
#
# COMPACT_ATOMS: atom_id res chain seq x y z
N MET A 1 -6.33 33.14 91.82
CA MET A 1 -5.67 32.80 90.53
C MET A 1 -6.27 31.57 89.82
N LEU A 2 -6.70 30.50 90.51
CA LEU A 2 -7.24 29.28 89.86
C LEU A 2 -8.49 29.46 88.98
N LYS A 3 -9.42 30.37 89.33
CA LYS A 3 -10.68 30.55 88.58
C LYS A 3 -10.49 31.26 87.23
N LEU A 4 -9.54 32.20 87.15
CA LEU A 4 -9.24 32.93 85.91
C LEU A 4 -8.54 32.02 84.89
N ALA A 5 -7.62 31.16 85.34
CA ALA A 5 -6.95 30.17 84.50
C ALA A 5 -7.93 29.14 83.91
N ARG A 6 -8.95 28.74 84.67
CA ARG A 6 -10.00 27.81 84.21
C ARG A 6 -10.91 28.44 83.15
N PHE A 7 -11.30 29.70 83.34
CA PHE A 7 -12.14 30.44 82.40
C PHE A 7 -11.41 30.72 81.07
N VAL A 8 -10.12 31.07 81.13
CA VAL A 8 -9.28 31.28 79.95
C VAL A 8 -9.09 29.95 79.19
N ARG A 9 -8.85 28.85 79.90
CA ARG A 9 -8.75 27.50 79.31
C ARG A 9 -10.06 27.07 78.62
N GLU A 10 -11.22 27.32 79.22
CA GLU A 10 -12.52 26.99 78.62
C GLU A 10 -12.79 27.81 77.34
N LYS A 11 -12.39 29.09 77.30
CA LYS A 11 -12.49 29.91 76.08
C LYS A 11 -11.55 29.45 74.96
N TYR A 12 -10.31 29.08 75.29
CA TYR A 12 -9.38 28.53 74.28
C TYR A 12 -9.86 27.18 73.74
N VAL A 13 -10.41 26.32 74.59
CA VAL A 13 -11.01 25.04 74.16
C VAL A 13 -12.22 25.28 73.26
N ALA A 14 -13.09 26.24 73.58
CA ALA A 14 -14.24 26.58 72.74
C ALA A 14 -13.82 27.17 71.37
N ILE A 15 -12.81 28.05 71.35
CA ILE A 15 -12.28 28.62 70.10
C ILE A 15 -11.62 27.54 69.24
N ILE A 16 -10.82 26.64 69.84
CA ILE A 16 -10.21 25.52 69.11
C ILE A 16 -11.31 24.60 68.57
N ALA A 17 -12.33 24.26 69.37
CA ALA A 17 -13.44 23.43 68.91
C ALA A 17 -14.19 24.06 67.72
N VAL A 18 -14.44 25.37 67.78
CA VAL A 18 -15.09 26.12 66.68
C VAL A 18 -14.20 26.17 65.43
N VAL A 19 -12.89 26.38 65.58
CA VAL A 19 -11.94 26.36 64.45
C VAL A 19 -11.87 24.96 63.82
N VAL A 20 -11.82 23.89 64.63
CA VAL A 20 -11.86 22.52 64.11
C VAL A 20 -13.18 22.23 63.40
N LEU A 21 -14.31 22.68 63.95
CA LEU A 21 -15.64 22.55 63.33
C LEU A 21 -15.78 23.35 62.02
N MET A 22 -15.10 24.49 61.88
CA MET A 22 -15.09 25.28 60.63
C MET A 22 -14.11 24.74 59.58
N VAL A 23 -13.02 24.09 59.98
CA VAL A 23 -12.00 23.56 59.05
C VAL A 23 -12.28 22.11 58.62
N ALA A 24 -12.97 21.32 59.45
CA ALA A 24 -13.32 19.93 59.13
C ALA A 24 -14.14 19.76 57.83
N PRO A 25 -15.13 20.61 57.50
CA PRO A 25 -15.85 20.52 56.23
C PRO A 25 -14.95 20.80 55.02
N CYS A 26 -13.98 21.71 55.15
CA CYS A 26 -13.01 22.02 54.08
C CYS A 26 -12.02 20.86 53.81
N LEU A 27 -11.75 20.00 54.80
CA LEU A 27 -10.93 18.80 54.61
C LEU A 27 -11.73 17.62 54.03
N LEU A 28 -13.05 17.61 54.21
CA LEU A 28 -13.96 16.60 53.66
C LEU A 28 -14.39 16.90 52.22
N GLN A 29 -14.19 18.13 51.73
CA GLN A 29 -14.63 18.58 50.43
C GLN A 29 -13.50 18.64 49.39
N ALA A 30 -12.79 17.52 49.17
CA ALA A 30 -11.94 17.35 47.98
C ALA A 30 -11.53 15.89 47.65
N GLN A 31 -12.10 14.86 48.28
CA GLN A 31 -11.94 13.49 47.73
C GLN A 31 -12.99 13.28 46.65
N GLN A 32 -12.69 13.71 45.42
CA GLN A 32 -13.39 13.15 44.26
C GLN A 32 -13.26 11.63 44.38
N SER A 33 -14.40 10.93 44.48
CA SER A 33 -14.36 9.47 44.40
C SER A 33 -13.63 9.10 43.12
N PRO A 34 -12.56 8.28 43.18
CA PRO A 34 -11.82 7.90 41.99
C PRO A 34 -12.81 7.29 41.01
N ILE A 35 -12.85 7.84 39.78
CA ILE A 35 -13.70 7.32 38.72
C ILE A 35 -13.27 5.86 38.49
N SER A 36 -14.21 4.92 38.67
CA SER A 36 -13.91 3.50 38.43
C SER A 36 -13.45 3.32 36.98
N PRO A 37 -12.37 2.56 36.73
CA PRO A 37 -11.93 2.24 35.38
C PRO A 37 -13.02 1.69 34.45
N ASP A 38 -14.05 1.04 35.02
CA ASP A 38 -15.20 0.50 34.30
C ASP A 38 -15.96 1.56 33.49
N VAL A 39 -15.96 2.81 33.97
CA VAL A 39 -16.61 3.94 33.30
C VAL A 39 -15.93 4.23 31.96
N TYR A 40 -14.61 4.08 31.87
CA TYR A 40 -13.89 4.30 30.61
C TYR A 40 -14.16 3.19 29.59
N GLY A 41 -14.51 1.97 30.03
CA GLY A 41 -14.91 0.88 29.15
C GLY A 41 -16.20 1.14 28.37
N GLN A 42 -17.01 2.10 28.82
CA GLN A 42 -18.24 2.52 28.12
C GLN A 42 -17.98 3.60 27.06
N LEU A 43 -16.79 4.21 27.06
CA LEU A 43 -16.44 5.23 26.07
C LEU A 43 -16.24 4.57 24.71
N LYS A 44 -16.93 5.11 23.70
CA LYS A 44 -16.79 4.68 22.32
C LYS A 44 -16.05 5.75 21.55
N TYR A 45 -14.98 5.36 20.86
CA TYR A 45 -14.38 6.21 19.85
C TYR A 45 -15.43 6.52 18.80
N ARG A 46 -15.54 7.80 18.44
CA ARG A 46 -16.35 8.25 17.31
C ARG A 46 -15.48 9.04 16.38
N TYR A 47 -15.72 8.84 15.09
CA TYR A 47 -15.11 9.64 14.06
C TYR A 47 -15.62 11.09 14.13
N ILE A 48 -14.72 12.07 14.05
CA ILE A 48 -15.05 13.50 14.15
C ILE A 48 -14.81 14.29 12.85
N GLY A 49 -14.28 13.65 11.80
CA GLY A 49 -14.06 14.27 10.49
C GLY A 49 -12.83 15.19 10.39
N PRO A 50 -12.52 15.68 9.16
CA PRO A 50 -13.22 15.43 7.90
C PRO A 50 -12.85 14.08 7.25
N GLU A 51 -13.82 13.44 6.57
CA GLU A 51 -13.63 12.19 5.82
C GLU A 51 -12.53 12.31 4.78
N GLY A 52 -11.47 11.53 4.96
CA GLY A 52 -10.44 11.38 3.94
C GLY A 52 -9.02 11.35 4.48
N ASN A 53 -8.22 10.49 3.85
CA ASN A 53 -6.77 10.49 3.90
C ASN A 53 -6.27 9.90 2.58
N ARG A 54 -4.96 9.75 2.40
CA ARG A 54 -4.39 9.13 1.21
C ARG A 54 -4.79 7.65 1.11
N ALA A 55 -5.52 7.32 0.06
CA ALA A 55 -5.73 5.95 -0.40
C ALA A 55 -4.56 5.49 -1.26
N THR A 56 -4.12 4.26 -1.06
CA THR A 56 -2.97 3.63 -1.74
C THR A 56 -3.36 2.36 -2.46
N ALA A 57 -4.46 1.73 -2.05
CA ALA A 57 -5.01 0.55 -2.68
C ALA A 57 -6.52 0.70 -2.89
N VAL A 58 -6.99 0.20 -4.03
CA VAL A 58 -8.42 0.12 -4.35
C VAL A 58 -8.68 -1.22 -5.02
N ALA A 59 -9.74 -1.91 -4.58
CA ALA A 59 -10.21 -3.15 -5.22
C ALA A 59 -11.73 -3.11 -5.38
N GLY A 60 -12.21 -3.35 -6.60
CA GLY A 60 -13.63 -3.58 -6.89
C GLY A 60 -13.95 -5.07 -6.94
N VAL A 61 -15.22 -5.41 -6.72
CA VAL A 61 -15.70 -6.79 -6.79
C VAL A 61 -16.30 -7.09 -8.17
N PRO A 62 -15.79 -8.09 -8.92
CA PRO A 62 -16.38 -8.50 -10.19
C PRO A 62 -17.87 -8.84 -10.07
N GLY A 63 -18.68 -8.29 -10.96
CA GLY A 63 -20.13 -8.50 -10.96
C GLY A 63 -20.91 -7.75 -9.86
N ARG A 64 -20.23 -7.01 -8.95
CA ARG A 64 -20.88 -6.25 -7.87
C ARG A 64 -20.37 -4.80 -7.87
N PRO A 65 -20.89 -3.95 -8.76
CA PRO A 65 -20.34 -2.61 -9.02
C PRO A 65 -20.44 -1.65 -7.84
N ASN A 66 -21.25 -1.95 -6.81
CA ASN A 66 -21.41 -1.09 -5.64
C ASN A 66 -20.49 -1.50 -4.46
N ILE A 67 -19.77 -2.63 -4.57
CA ILE A 67 -18.92 -3.14 -3.46
C ILE A 67 -17.45 -2.88 -3.75
N TRP A 68 -16.87 -1.92 -3.03
CA TRP A 68 -15.49 -1.49 -3.21
C TRP A 68 -14.73 -1.58 -1.89
N TYR A 69 -13.43 -1.78 -2.01
CA TYR A 69 -12.49 -1.77 -0.89
C TYR A 69 -11.43 -0.71 -1.14
N VAL A 70 -11.11 0.06 -0.11
CA VAL A 70 -10.06 1.08 -0.14
C VAL A 70 -9.09 0.82 1.00
N GLY A 71 -7.80 0.77 0.67
CA GLY A 71 -6.71 0.69 1.63
C GLY A 71 -6.08 2.06 1.80
N ALA A 72 -6.00 2.54 3.04
CA ALA A 72 -5.35 3.79 3.36
C ALA A 72 -3.84 3.61 3.58
N ALA A 73 -3.06 4.65 3.29
CA ALA A 73 -1.62 4.65 3.55
C ALA A 73 -1.29 4.47 5.04
N SER A 74 -2.19 4.91 5.92
CA SER A 74 -2.08 4.84 7.39
C SER A 74 -3.47 4.90 8.05
N GLY A 75 -4.34 3.92 7.77
CA GLY A 75 -5.71 3.92 8.31
C GLY A 75 -6.50 2.63 8.08
N GLY A 76 -5.84 1.52 7.73
CA GLY A 76 -6.49 0.23 7.52
C GLY A 76 -7.26 0.14 6.21
N ILE A 77 -8.26 -0.72 6.18
CA ILE A 77 -9.09 -1.03 5.02
C ILE A 77 -10.52 -0.61 5.32
N PHE A 78 -11.13 0.06 4.35
CA PHE A 78 -12.53 0.45 4.36
C PHE A 78 -13.29 -0.29 3.27
N LYS A 79 -14.54 -0.63 3.55
CA LYS A 79 -15.45 -1.28 2.61
C LYS A 79 -16.67 -0.41 2.39
N SER A 80 -17.00 -0.19 1.12
CA SER A 80 -18.29 0.39 0.71
C SER A 80 -19.19 -0.69 0.11
N ARG A 81 -20.50 -0.52 0.25
CA ARG A 81 -21.53 -1.38 -0.34
C ARG A 81 -22.52 -0.62 -1.24
N ASP A 82 -22.31 0.68 -1.40
CA ASP A 82 -23.21 1.61 -2.09
C ASP A 82 -22.47 2.52 -3.09
N GLY A 83 -21.37 2.03 -3.65
CA GLY A 83 -20.61 2.76 -4.67
C GLY A 83 -19.76 3.92 -4.13
N GLY A 84 -19.39 3.85 -2.85
CA GLY A 84 -18.47 4.79 -2.21
C GLY A 84 -19.13 5.93 -1.44
N ILE A 85 -20.44 5.85 -1.17
CA ILE A 85 -21.18 6.85 -0.38
C ILE A 85 -20.88 6.65 1.11
N HIS A 86 -20.93 5.41 1.60
CA HIS A 86 -20.57 5.06 2.97
C HIS A 86 -19.42 4.05 3.01
N TRP A 87 -18.62 4.13 4.08
CA TRP A 87 -17.41 3.34 4.28
C TRP A 87 -17.36 2.78 5.70
N ASP A 88 -17.33 1.44 5.82
CA ASP A 88 -17.11 0.75 7.09
C ASP A 88 -15.63 0.41 7.24
N PRO A 89 -14.98 0.71 8.38
CA PRO A 89 -13.66 0.16 8.67
C PRO A 89 -13.76 -1.35 8.90
N ILE A 90 -12.87 -2.11 8.28
CA ILE A 90 -12.87 -3.58 8.30
C ILE A 90 -11.50 -4.18 8.66
N PHE A 91 -10.57 -3.36 9.17
CA PHE A 91 -9.20 -3.78 9.50
C PHE A 91 -8.70 -3.21 10.84
N ASP A 92 -9.56 -2.56 11.63
CA ASP A 92 -9.18 -1.84 12.85
C ASP A 92 -8.71 -2.77 13.99
N SER A 93 -9.01 -4.06 13.91
CA SER A 93 -8.56 -5.06 14.88
C SER A 93 -7.14 -5.56 14.63
N GLU A 94 -6.52 -5.19 13.50
CA GLU A 94 -5.19 -5.65 13.13
C GLU A 94 -4.10 -4.71 13.66
N ALA A 95 -2.92 -5.27 13.93
CA ALA A 95 -1.79 -4.53 14.51
C ALA A 95 -1.15 -3.48 13.57
N VAL A 96 -1.58 -3.44 12.30
CA VAL A 96 -0.99 -2.60 11.26
C VAL A 96 -2.07 -1.83 10.51
N ALA A 97 -1.82 -0.54 10.26
CA ALA A 97 -2.77 0.32 9.55
C ALA A 97 -2.31 0.73 8.14
N SER A 98 -1.06 0.42 7.77
CA SER A 98 -0.53 0.80 6.46
C SER A 98 -0.87 -0.25 5.41
N ILE A 99 -1.63 0.13 4.39
CA ILE A 99 -2.02 -0.77 3.30
C ILE A 99 -1.25 -0.41 2.03
N GLY A 100 -0.54 -1.37 1.46
CA GLY A 100 0.20 -1.22 0.20
C GLY A 100 -0.57 -1.76 -1.01
N SER A 101 -1.38 -2.81 -0.81
CA SER A 101 -2.14 -3.45 -1.89
C SER A 101 -3.40 -4.14 -1.37
N LEU A 102 -4.44 -4.18 -2.21
CA LEU A 102 -5.66 -4.96 -2.01
C LEU A 102 -5.98 -5.72 -3.29
N ALA A 103 -6.33 -6.99 -3.15
CA ALA A 103 -6.79 -7.83 -4.25
C ALA A 103 -8.00 -8.66 -3.81
N VAL A 104 -9.01 -8.74 -4.68
CA VAL A 104 -10.19 -9.59 -4.52
C VAL A 104 -10.06 -10.72 -5.52
N ALA A 105 -10.26 -11.97 -5.10
CA ALA A 105 -10.20 -13.11 -6.01
C ALA A 105 -11.38 -13.03 -7.01
N ALA A 106 -11.09 -13.20 -8.30
CA ALA A 106 -12.11 -13.15 -9.33
C ALA A 106 -13.07 -14.35 -9.28
N SER A 107 -12.57 -15.51 -8.83
CA SER A 107 -13.32 -16.76 -8.68
C SER A 107 -14.13 -16.84 -7.38
N ASP A 108 -13.74 -16.10 -6.34
CA ASP A 108 -14.45 -16.03 -5.06
C ASP A 108 -14.37 -14.60 -4.46
N PRO A 109 -15.41 -13.78 -4.64
CA PRO A 109 -15.50 -12.44 -4.07
C PRO A 109 -15.38 -12.33 -2.54
N ASN A 110 -15.49 -13.44 -1.79
CA ASN A 110 -15.28 -13.43 -0.35
C ASN A 110 -13.80 -13.51 0.03
N MET A 111 -12.94 -13.97 -0.89
CA MET A 111 -11.51 -14.06 -0.66
C MET A 111 -10.81 -12.74 -1.02
N LEU A 112 -10.17 -12.15 -0.02
CA LEU A 112 -9.36 -10.94 -0.17
C LEU A 112 -7.95 -11.17 0.32
N TRP A 113 -7.03 -10.46 -0.31
CA TRP A 113 -5.64 -10.36 0.12
C TRP A 113 -5.26 -8.90 0.31
N ALA A 114 -4.60 -8.61 1.43
CA ALA A 114 -4.10 -7.30 1.78
C ALA A 114 -2.59 -7.36 1.99
N GLY A 115 -1.85 -6.72 1.09
CA GLY A 115 -0.42 -6.44 1.29
C GLY A 115 -0.28 -5.21 2.16
N THR A 116 0.43 -5.32 3.28
CA THR A 116 0.63 -4.19 4.19
C THR A 116 1.94 -3.47 3.90
N GLY A 117 2.03 -2.22 4.33
CA GLY A 117 3.18 -1.35 4.15
C GLY A 117 3.18 -0.65 2.81
N GLU A 118 3.25 0.67 2.87
CA GLU A 118 3.11 1.50 1.69
C GLU A 118 4.38 1.49 0.81
N SER A 119 4.22 1.13 -0.47
CA SER A 119 5.28 1.16 -1.49
C SER A 119 5.43 2.50 -2.23
N PHE A 120 4.47 3.42 -2.08
CA PHE A 120 4.47 4.76 -2.70
C PHE A 120 5.25 5.78 -1.85
N ILE A 121 6.56 5.58 -1.80
CA ILE A 121 7.41 6.26 -0.84
C ILE A 121 7.46 7.78 -1.03
N ARG A 122 7.12 8.53 0.04
CA ARG A 122 7.23 9.99 0.16
C ARG A 122 7.75 10.41 1.56
N SER A 123 7.54 11.66 1.97
CA SER A 123 8.00 12.24 3.25
C SER A 123 7.49 11.54 4.52
N HIS A 124 6.25 11.04 4.54
CA HIS A 124 5.69 10.28 5.67
C HIS A 124 5.07 8.98 5.17
N ILE A 125 5.66 7.86 5.59
CA ILE A 125 5.25 6.51 5.21
C ILE A 125 5.34 5.60 6.44
N SER A 126 4.47 4.60 6.49
CA SER A 126 4.51 3.57 7.53
C SER A 126 4.91 2.22 6.93
N VAL A 127 5.59 1.42 7.72
CA VAL A 127 5.93 0.04 7.37
C VAL A 127 4.74 -0.87 7.62
N GLY A 128 4.70 -1.96 6.87
CA GLY A 128 3.74 -3.03 7.00
C GLY A 128 4.21 -4.13 7.95
N GLN A 129 3.33 -5.10 8.14
CA GLN A 129 3.54 -6.33 8.89
C GLN A 129 3.05 -7.54 8.07
N GLY A 130 3.61 -7.71 6.86
CA GLY A 130 3.32 -8.87 6.01
C GLY A 130 2.02 -8.80 5.23
N ILE A 131 1.49 -9.97 4.89
CA ILE A 131 0.31 -10.12 4.03
C ILE A 131 -0.83 -10.79 4.79
N TYR A 132 -2.04 -10.23 4.65
CA TYR A 132 -3.24 -10.73 5.30
C TYR A 132 -4.21 -11.31 4.28
N LYS A 133 -4.97 -12.31 4.70
CA LYS A 133 -6.04 -12.94 3.93
C LYS A 133 -7.35 -12.86 4.69
N SER A 134 -8.43 -12.58 3.98
CA SER A 134 -9.81 -12.72 4.48
C SER A 134 -10.56 -13.71 3.61
N MET A 135 -11.42 -14.52 4.23
CA MET A 135 -12.27 -15.51 3.56
C MET A 135 -13.77 -15.16 3.64
N ASP A 136 -14.10 -14.04 4.27
CA ASP A 136 -15.47 -13.63 4.60
C ASP A 136 -15.76 -12.18 4.18
N ALA A 137 -15.17 -11.78 3.06
CA ALA A 137 -15.32 -10.47 2.44
C ALA A 137 -14.82 -9.30 3.33
N GLY A 138 -13.83 -9.57 4.17
CA GLY A 138 -13.13 -8.59 5.02
C GLY A 138 -13.64 -8.51 6.45
N LYS A 139 -14.49 -9.43 6.93
CA LYS A 139 -14.98 -9.37 8.33
C LYS A 139 -13.91 -9.85 9.31
N THR A 140 -13.14 -10.86 8.92
CA THR A 140 -11.99 -11.37 9.66
C THR A 140 -10.78 -11.47 8.75
N TRP A 141 -9.61 -11.30 9.34
CA TRP A 141 -8.33 -11.37 8.64
C TRP A 141 -7.39 -12.35 9.36
N SER A 142 -6.50 -12.96 8.60
CA SER A 142 -5.45 -13.83 9.10
C SER A 142 -4.13 -13.39 8.49
N LEU A 143 -3.10 -13.26 9.33
CA LEU A 143 -1.74 -13.02 8.88
C LEU A 143 -1.20 -14.29 8.20
N MET A 144 -0.74 -14.15 6.96
CA MET A 144 -0.30 -15.25 6.10
C MET A 144 1.21 -15.16 5.78
N GLY A 145 2.01 -14.55 6.67
CA GLY A 145 3.46 -14.45 6.54
C GLY A 145 3.97 -13.16 5.89
N LEU A 146 5.23 -13.18 5.47
CA LEU A 146 5.98 -12.05 4.88
C LEU A 146 6.17 -10.85 5.82
N GLU A 147 6.12 -11.05 7.13
CA GLU A 147 6.19 -10.02 8.17
C GLU A 147 7.47 -9.17 8.06
N LYS A 148 8.58 -9.81 7.66
CA LYS A 148 9.89 -9.17 7.50
C LYS A 148 10.04 -8.35 6.22
N VAL A 149 9.08 -8.43 5.28
CA VAL A 149 9.17 -7.69 4.01
C VAL A 149 9.01 -6.19 4.24
N GLY A 150 8.14 -5.78 5.15
CA GLY A 150 7.89 -4.38 5.45
C GLY A 150 7.06 -3.61 4.42
N ARG A 151 7.13 -3.88 3.10
CA ARG A 151 6.29 -3.21 2.07
C ARG A 151 5.86 -4.15 0.96
N ILE A 152 4.57 -4.42 0.87
CA ILE A 152 3.96 -5.21 -0.20
C ILE A 152 3.15 -4.28 -1.11
N GLY A 153 3.75 -3.90 -2.24
CA GLY A 153 3.20 -2.89 -3.14
C GLY A 153 2.16 -3.39 -4.14
N ARG A 154 2.07 -4.71 -4.34
CA ARG A 154 1.10 -5.33 -5.24
C ARG A 154 0.84 -6.78 -4.83
N VAL A 155 -0.41 -7.20 -4.93
CA VAL A 155 -0.82 -8.61 -4.82
C VAL A 155 -1.59 -8.95 -6.08
N GLU A 156 -1.21 -10.04 -6.74
CA GLU A 156 -1.89 -10.59 -7.92
C GLU A 156 -2.38 -12.00 -7.58
N ILE A 157 -3.67 -12.25 -7.81
CA ILE A 157 -4.32 -13.55 -7.56
C ILE A 157 -4.58 -14.20 -8.91
N ASP A 158 -4.23 -15.47 -9.07
CA ASP A 158 -4.58 -16.20 -10.29
C ASP A 158 -6.13 -16.26 -10.41
N PRO A 159 -6.72 -15.73 -11.51
CA PRO A 159 -8.16 -15.68 -11.69
C PRO A 159 -8.82 -17.06 -11.79
N ARG A 160 -8.04 -18.12 -12.04
CA ARG A 160 -8.50 -19.51 -12.18
C ARG A 160 -8.29 -20.33 -10.92
N ASN A 161 -7.35 -19.94 -10.06
CA ASN A 161 -7.07 -20.63 -8.80
C ASN A 161 -6.68 -19.62 -7.70
N PRO A 162 -7.58 -19.32 -6.74
CA PRO A 162 -7.33 -18.30 -5.73
C PRO A 162 -6.28 -18.70 -4.68
N ASP A 163 -5.82 -19.95 -4.68
CA ASP A 163 -4.71 -20.40 -3.84
C ASP A 163 -3.33 -20.07 -4.43
N VAL A 164 -3.28 -19.68 -5.71
CA VAL A 164 -2.07 -19.19 -6.37
C VAL A 164 -2.04 -17.67 -6.32
N VAL A 165 -1.12 -17.12 -5.53
CA VAL A 165 -1.01 -15.68 -5.28
C VAL A 165 0.44 -15.24 -5.37
N LEU A 166 0.67 -14.07 -5.96
CA LEU A 166 1.98 -13.43 -5.99
C LEU A 166 1.97 -12.12 -5.22
N ALA A 167 2.99 -11.90 -4.41
CA ALA A 167 3.21 -10.69 -3.66
C ALA A 167 4.47 -9.97 -4.18
N CYS A 168 4.28 -8.72 -4.61
CA CYS A 168 5.35 -7.80 -5.01
C CYS A 168 5.86 -7.08 -3.77
N ALA A 169 7.02 -7.52 -3.30
CA ALA A 169 7.69 -7.04 -2.11
C ALA A 169 8.75 -6.00 -2.47
N LEU A 170 8.50 -4.72 -2.16
CA LEU A 170 9.48 -3.66 -2.35
C LEU A 170 10.61 -3.76 -1.31
N GLY A 171 10.24 -4.10 -0.09
CA GLY A 171 11.18 -4.19 1.02
C GLY A 171 11.41 -2.87 1.76
N HIS A 172 12.52 -2.78 2.47
CA HIS A 172 13.01 -1.54 3.07
C HIS A 172 13.65 -0.65 2.00
N ALA A 173 13.33 0.63 2.08
CA ALA A 173 13.98 1.66 1.29
C ALA A 173 15.09 2.39 2.06
N TYR A 174 15.40 1.97 3.29
CA TYR A 174 16.37 2.62 4.17
C TYR A 174 17.64 1.77 4.38
N GLY A 175 17.79 0.68 3.62
CA GLY A 175 18.94 -0.20 3.70
C GLY A 175 18.72 -1.52 2.96
N PRO A 176 19.79 -2.31 2.78
CA PRO A 176 19.74 -3.61 2.14
C PRO A 176 18.93 -4.61 2.98
N GLN A 177 18.21 -5.50 2.30
CA GLN A 177 17.49 -6.60 2.95
C GLN A 177 17.27 -7.76 1.96
N PRO A 178 17.38 -9.02 2.42
CA PRO A 178 17.10 -10.17 1.56
C PRO A 178 15.59 -10.42 1.34
N GLU A 179 14.71 -10.01 2.25
CA GLU A 179 13.24 -10.18 2.16
C GLU A 179 12.55 -9.20 1.20
N ARG A 180 13.00 -9.15 -0.06
CA ARG A 180 12.37 -8.35 -1.13
C ARG A 180 12.28 -9.15 -2.43
N GLY A 181 11.57 -8.62 -3.41
CA GLY A 181 11.39 -9.26 -4.72
C GLY A 181 9.96 -9.69 -4.98
N VAL A 182 9.78 -10.82 -5.67
CA VAL A 182 8.45 -11.42 -5.86
C VAL A 182 8.38 -12.72 -5.07
N PHE A 183 7.36 -12.82 -4.24
CA PHE A 183 7.01 -14.05 -3.54
C PHE A 183 5.77 -14.67 -4.18
N ARG A 184 5.72 -16.00 -4.22
CA ARG A 184 4.59 -16.76 -4.76
C ARG A 184 4.17 -17.83 -3.78
N THR A 185 2.87 -17.98 -3.59
CA THR A 185 2.26 -19.13 -2.93
C THR A 185 1.43 -19.92 -3.94
N ALA A 186 1.32 -21.24 -3.74
CA ALA A 186 0.42 -22.12 -4.48
C ALA A 186 -0.50 -22.94 -3.58
N ASP A 187 -0.47 -22.65 -2.26
CA ASP A 187 -1.21 -23.36 -1.23
C ASP A 187 -2.09 -22.42 -0.38
N GLY A 188 -2.44 -21.26 -0.96
CA GLY A 188 -3.32 -20.29 -0.35
C GLY A 188 -2.68 -19.50 0.79
N GLY A 189 -1.34 -19.40 0.82
CA GLY A 189 -0.52 -18.63 1.76
C GLY A 189 0.06 -19.41 2.92
N LYS A 190 0.01 -20.74 2.91
CA LYS A 190 0.63 -21.55 3.97
C LYS A 190 2.16 -21.52 3.83
N SER A 191 2.65 -21.43 2.59
CA SER A 191 4.06 -21.25 2.27
C SER A 191 4.27 -20.26 1.14
N TRP A 192 5.45 -19.63 1.11
CA TRP A 192 5.85 -18.64 0.11
C TRP A 192 7.24 -18.92 -0.44
N ASP A 193 7.31 -19.07 -1.77
CA ASP A 193 8.55 -19.17 -2.52
C ASP A 193 9.02 -17.79 -2.99
N LYS A 194 10.29 -17.47 -2.81
CA LYS A 194 10.89 -16.27 -3.41
C LYS A 194 11.29 -16.56 -4.85
N VAL A 195 10.42 -16.19 -5.79
CA VAL A 195 10.51 -16.56 -7.21
C VAL A 195 11.26 -15.54 -8.08
N LEU A 196 11.39 -14.30 -7.61
CA LEU A 196 12.24 -13.29 -8.25
C LEU A 196 12.99 -12.52 -7.17
N PHE A 197 14.32 -12.63 -7.20
CA PHE A 197 15.24 -11.87 -6.36
C PHE A 197 16.39 -11.39 -7.24
N VAL A 198 16.71 -10.10 -7.16
CA VAL A 198 17.79 -9.50 -7.95
C VAL A 198 19.02 -9.30 -7.06
N ASP A 199 18.86 -8.53 -5.99
CA ASP A 199 19.86 -8.27 -4.96
C ASP A 199 19.17 -7.71 -3.71
N GLU A 200 19.94 -7.41 -2.67
CA GLU A 200 19.44 -6.89 -1.40
C GLU A 200 18.99 -5.42 -1.45
N ASN A 201 19.20 -4.70 -2.55
CA ASN A 201 18.83 -3.29 -2.71
C ASN A 201 17.62 -3.11 -3.64
N THR A 202 17.28 -4.14 -4.42
CA THR A 202 16.27 -4.07 -5.49
C THR A 202 15.03 -4.87 -5.12
N GLY A 203 13.92 -4.17 -4.90
CA GLY A 203 12.62 -4.77 -4.61
C GLY A 203 11.65 -4.74 -5.78
N CYS A 204 10.52 -5.42 -5.64
CA CYS A 204 9.43 -5.33 -6.61
C CYS A 204 8.60 -4.06 -6.33
N SER A 205 8.45 -3.20 -7.33
CA SER A 205 7.70 -1.94 -7.24
C SER A 205 6.27 -2.01 -7.77
N ASP A 206 6.00 -2.90 -8.72
CA ASP A 206 4.68 -3.22 -9.25
C ASP A 206 4.68 -4.53 -10.04
N MET A 207 3.51 -5.16 -10.20
CA MET A 207 3.32 -6.34 -11.05
C MET A 207 2.03 -6.25 -11.85
N GLY A 208 2.02 -6.84 -13.05
CA GLY A 208 0.83 -6.98 -13.87
C GLY A 208 0.70 -8.39 -14.41
N MET A 209 -0.40 -9.07 -14.06
CA MET A 209 -0.79 -10.35 -14.62
C MET A 209 -1.68 -10.13 -15.85
N ASP A 210 -1.54 -10.97 -16.87
CA ASP A 210 -2.51 -11.05 -17.95
C ASP A 210 -3.78 -11.77 -17.48
N PRO A 211 -4.95 -11.09 -17.42
CA PRO A 211 -6.18 -11.70 -16.94
C PRO A 211 -6.71 -12.82 -17.85
N ASN A 212 -6.34 -12.82 -19.14
CA ASN A 212 -6.76 -13.85 -20.09
C ASN A 212 -5.80 -15.05 -20.12
N ASN A 213 -4.57 -14.88 -19.63
CA ASN A 213 -3.58 -15.93 -19.52
C ASN A 213 -2.66 -15.70 -18.31
N PRO A 214 -3.04 -16.19 -17.11
CA PRO A 214 -2.32 -15.88 -15.87
C PRO A 214 -0.92 -16.47 -15.80
N ARG A 215 -0.51 -17.29 -16.78
CA ARG A 215 0.88 -17.69 -16.94
C ARG A 215 1.80 -16.54 -17.34
N ILE A 216 1.26 -15.48 -17.94
CA ILE A 216 2.03 -14.32 -18.39
C ILE A 216 1.95 -13.23 -17.32
N LEU A 217 3.09 -12.88 -16.74
CA LEU A 217 3.20 -11.78 -15.78
C LEU A 217 4.38 -10.89 -16.11
N PHE A 218 4.29 -9.66 -15.64
CA PHE A 218 5.37 -8.68 -15.67
C PHE A 218 5.61 -8.14 -14.27
N ALA A 219 6.88 -7.91 -13.92
CA ALA A 219 7.28 -7.35 -12.65
C ALA A 219 8.26 -6.19 -12.87
N GLY A 220 7.98 -5.05 -12.28
CA GLY A 220 8.87 -3.89 -12.27
C GLY A 220 9.77 -3.92 -11.04
N MET A 221 11.06 -4.16 -11.22
CA MET A 221 12.06 -4.17 -10.16
C MET A 221 12.68 -2.79 -9.99
N TRP A 222 12.80 -2.33 -8.75
CA TRP A 222 13.23 -0.98 -8.38
C TRP A 222 14.24 -1.03 -7.24
N GLN A 223 15.43 -0.50 -7.52
CA GLN A 223 16.41 -0.19 -6.50
C GLN A 223 16.10 1.20 -5.93
N VAL A 224 15.86 1.25 -4.62
CA VAL A 224 15.53 2.50 -3.92
C VAL A 224 16.26 2.56 -2.60
N GLU A 225 16.91 3.69 -2.36
CA GLU A 225 17.58 3.98 -1.11
C GLU A 225 17.26 5.41 -0.67
N ILE A 226 16.93 5.56 0.60
CA ILE A 226 16.52 6.81 1.23
C ILE A 226 17.38 7.02 2.46
N HIS A 227 18.06 8.16 2.45
CA HIS A 227 18.75 8.70 3.60
C HIS A 227 18.09 10.00 4.04
N THR A 228 18.49 10.50 5.21
CA THR A 228 18.02 11.80 5.71
C THR A 228 18.41 12.96 4.79
N TRP A 229 19.47 12.81 3.98
CA TRP A 229 19.99 13.83 3.06
C TRP A 229 19.58 13.64 1.59
N GLY A 230 18.85 12.59 1.23
CA GLY A 230 18.50 12.36 -0.16
C GLY A 230 17.87 11.00 -0.46
N ARG A 231 17.47 10.83 -1.72
CA ARG A 231 16.90 9.59 -2.26
C ARG A 231 17.62 9.21 -3.55
N THR A 232 18.08 7.98 -3.62
CA THR A 232 18.56 7.35 -4.85
C THR A 232 17.43 6.50 -5.42
N SER A 233 17.02 6.79 -6.66
CA SER A 233 16.00 6.02 -7.39
C SER A 233 16.62 5.43 -8.64
N GLY A 234 16.70 4.10 -8.68
CA GLY A 234 17.27 3.35 -9.79
C GLY A 234 18.71 2.91 -9.56
N GLY A 235 19.06 1.80 -10.20
CA GLY A 235 20.39 1.19 -10.14
C GLY A 235 20.46 -0.07 -11.00
N PRO A 236 21.60 -0.79 -11.02
CA PRO A 236 21.84 -1.90 -11.93
C PRO A 236 20.79 -3.02 -11.87
N GLY A 237 20.23 -3.27 -10.67
CA GLY A 237 19.20 -4.28 -10.47
C GLY A 237 17.80 -3.87 -10.95
N SER A 238 17.58 -2.58 -11.21
CA SER A 238 16.27 -2.08 -11.66
C SER A 238 15.95 -2.53 -13.09
N GLY A 239 14.69 -2.80 -13.37
CA GLY A 239 14.28 -3.22 -14.71
C GLY A 239 12.95 -3.95 -14.76
N LEU A 240 12.47 -4.18 -15.97
CA LEU A 240 11.22 -4.90 -16.22
C LEU A 240 11.53 -6.39 -16.46
N PHE A 241 10.80 -7.26 -15.77
CA PHE A 241 10.93 -8.71 -15.87
C PHE A 241 9.63 -9.31 -16.37
N LYS A 242 9.72 -10.46 -17.05
CA LYS A 242 8.58 -11.20 -17.57
C LYS A 242 8.64 -12.67 -17.15
N SER A 243 7.51 -13.20 -16.73
CA SER A 243 7.29 -14.64 -16.57
C SER A 243 6.35 -15.17 -17.66
N THR A 244 6.53 -16.44 -18.01
CA THR A 244 5.65 -17.18 -18.96
C THR A 244 5.13 -18.50 -18.40
N ASP A 245 5.33 -18.73 -17.10
CA ASP A 245 5.03 -19.98 -16.39
C ASP A 245 4.28 -19.75 -15.08
N GLY A 246 3.54 -18.63 -14.97
CA GLY A 246 2.74 -18.34 -13.76
C GLY A 246 3.56 -17.77 -12.61
N GLY A 247 4.70 -17.14 -12.95
CA GLY A 247 5.58 -16.46 -12.01
C GLY A 247 6.53 -17.40 -11.28
N VAL A 248 6.76 -18.61 -11.81
CA VAL A 248 7.74 -19.54 -11.26
C VAL A 248 9.15 -19.13 -11.68
N THR A 249 9.33 -18.73 -12.94
CA THR A 249 10.59 -18.18 -13.44
C THR A 249 10.39 -16.83 -14.14
N TRP A 250 11.46 -16.03 -14.14
CA TRP A 250 11.43 -14.65 -14.62
C TRP A 250 12.66 -14.36 -15.49
N LYS A 251 12.43 -13.61 -16.58
CA LYS A 251 13.49 -13.12 -17.47
C LYS A 251 13.44 -11.60 -17.55
N ARG A 252 14.60 -10.95 -17.40
CA ARG A 252 14.75 -9.51 -17.62
C ARG A 252 14.47 -9.16 -19.08
N LEU A 253 13.73 -8.08 -19.31
CA LEU A 253 13.44 -7.52 -20.63
C LEU A 253 14.41 -6.39 -20.94
N GLU A 254 15.01 -6.45 -22.12
CA GLU A 254 15.99 -5.46 -22.60
C GLU A 254 15.79 -5.22 -24.11
N GLY A 255 16.31 -4.09 -24.60
CA GLY A 255 16.24 -3.71 -26.01
C GLY A 255 14.85 -3.27 -26.47
N HIS A 256 14.63 -3.31 -27.78
CA HIS A 256 13.33 -3.00 -28.41
C HIS A 256 12.70 -1.65 -28.00
N GLY A 257 13.55 -0.65 -27.70
CA GLY A 257 13.12 0.70 -27.31
C GLY A 257 12.91 0.90 -25.81
N LEU A 258 13.07 -0.13 -24.97
CA LEU A 258 13.11 0.04 -23.51
C LEU A 258 14.29 0.94 -23.10
N PRO A 259 14.13 1.80 -22.07
CA PRO A 259 15.21 2.64 -21.59
C PRO A 259 16.32 1.78 -20.98
N HIS A 260 17.56 2.23 -21.14
CA HIS A 260 18.71 1.60 -20.51
C HIS A 260 18.79 1.95 -19.02
N SER A 261 19.33 1.03 -18.24
CA SER A 261 19.67 1.23 -16.82
C SER A 261 20.63 2.42 -16.66
N PRO A 262 20.56 3.18 -15.54
CA PRO A 262 19.60 3.03 -14.44
C PRO A 262 18.21 3.55 -14.81
N VAL A 263 17.21 2.78 -14.41
CA VAL A 263 15.79 3.17 -14.43
C VAL A 263 15.27 3.13 -13.00
N GLY A 264 14.38 4.04 -12.65
CA GLY A 264 13.80 4.11 -11.31
C GLY A 264 12.58 3.18 -11.17
N ARG A 265 11.53 3.67 -10.51
CA ARG A 265 10.31 2.90 -10.28
C ARG A 265 9.63 2.51 -11.59
N ILE A 266 9.06 1.30 -11.62
CA ILE A 266 8.37 0.75 -12.79
C ILE A 266 6.95 0.33 -12.40
N ALA A 267 5.94 0.88 -13.05
CA ALA A 267 4.57 0.36 -13.00
C ALA A 267 4.25 -0.40 -14.29
N VAL A 268 3.48 -1.49 -14.21
CA VAL A 268 3.17 -2.31 -15.39
C VAL A 268 1.77 -2.94 -15.33
N ARG A 269 0.99 -2.81 -16.41
CA ARG A 269 -0.34 -3.41 -16.53
C ARG A 269 -0.56 -4.02 -17.90
N VAL A 270 -1.24 -5.16 -17.93
CA VAL A 270 -1.71 -5.80 -19.17
C VAL A 270 -3.13 -5.33 -19.45
N ALA A 271 -3.44 -4.95 -20.69
CA ALA A 271 -4.78 -4.53 -21.06
C ALA A 271 -5.76 -5.72 -21.00
N LYS A 272 -6.88 -5.54 -20.30
CA LYS A 272 -7.87 -6.61 -20.08
C LYS A 272 -8.48 -7.14 -21.38
N LYS A 273 -8.84 -6.26 -22.32
CA LYS A 273 -9.51 -6.62 -23.58
C LYS A 273 -8.56 -7.12 -24.67
N ASP A 274 -7.29 -6.72 -24.61
CA ASP A 274 -6.28 -7.09 -25.59
C ASP A 274 -4.98 -7.35 -24.86
N SER A 275 -4.73 -8.58 -24.44
CA SER A 275 -3.51 -8.85 -23.71
C SER A 275 -2.24 -8.79 -24.57
N ASN A 276 -2.35 -8.50 -25.89
CA ASN A 276 -1.20 -8.11 -26.70
C ASN A 276 -0.72 -6.69 -26.37
N ARG A 277 -1.43 -5.93 -25.53
CA ARG A 277 -1.01 -4.60 -25.11
C ARG A 277 -0.63 -4.63 -23.64
N VAL A 278 0.62 -4.31 -23.39
CA VAL A 278 1.18 -4.11 -22.06
C VAL A 278 1.59 -2.66 -21.96
N TYR A 279 1.16 -1.98 -20.91
CA TYR A 279 1.55 -0.61 -20.60
C TYR A 279 2.57 -0.64 -19.46
N ALA A 280 3.72 -0.01 -19.66
CA ALA A 280 4.70 0.19 -18.60
C ALA A 280 4.99 1.67 -18.42
N GLU A 281 4.94 2.13 -17.18
CA GLU A 281 5.43 3.43 -16.74
C GLU A 281 6.83 3.24 -16.16
N ILE A 282 7.85 3.86 -16.76
CA ILE A 282 9.23 3.68 -16.34
C ILE A 282 9.84 5.04 -16.00
N GLU A 283 10.27 5.20 -14.75
CA GLU A 283 11.06 6.36 -14.32
C GLU A 283 12.42 6.35 -15.03
N THR A 284 12.72 7.46 -15.71
CA THR A 284 14.01 7.68 -16.38
C THR A 284 14.60 9.02 -15.94
N GLY A 285 15.92 9.10 -15.82
CA GLY A 285 16.61 10.26 -15.24
C GLY A 285 16.93 10.05 -13.75
N ASP A 286 17.59 11.03 -13.14
CA ASP A 286 18.20 10.96 -11.81
C ASP A 286 17.23 11.12 -10.64
N GLY A 287 15.91 11.20 -10.86
CA GLY A 287 14.91 11.28 -9.79
C GLY A 287 15.02 12.54 -8.88
N VAL A 288 15.90 13.48 -9.23
CA VAL A 288 16.15 14.78 -8.57
C VAL A 288 15.75 15.91 -9.54
N PRO A 289 14.95 16.91 -9.13
CA PRO A 289 14.79 18.13 -9.92
C PRO A 289 16.14 18.87 -9.97
N GLN A 290 16.86 18.79 -11.10
CA GLN A 290 18.09 19.57 -11.27
C GLN A 290 17.76 21.08 -11.36
N PRO A 291 18.43 21.97 -10.61
CA PRO A 291 18.08 23.40 -10.57
C PRO A 291 18.29 24.17 -11.89
N ARG A 292 18.88 23.58 -12.93
CA ARG A 292 19.30 24.32 -14.14
C ARG A 292 18.99 23.68 -15.50
N LEU A 293 18.22 22.59 -15.56
CA LEU A 293 17.66 22.13 -16.83
C LEU A 293 16.14 21.98 -16.69
N HIS A 294 15.39 22.70 -17.52
CA HIS A 294 13.94 22.54 -17.72
C HIS A 294 13.57 21.20 -18.38
N ARG A 295 14.11 20.06 -17.91
CA ARG A 295 13.70 18.72 -18.31
C ARG A 295 13.12 18.02 -17.10
N THR A 296 11.81 18.20 -16.94
CA THR A 296 10.97 17.45 -16.00
C THR A 296 11.13 15.95 -16.18
N THR A 297 10.93 15.22 -15.07
CA THR A 297 10.80 13.76 -14.96
C THR A 297 10.15 13.18 -16.21
N ARG A 298 10.85 12.32 -16.96
CA ARG A 298 10.30 11.73 -18.18
C ARG A 298 9.73 10.36 -17.87
N THR A 299 8.43 10.33 -17.63
CA THR A 299 7.64 9.11 -17.78
C THR A 299 7.51 8.77 -19.26
N LYS A 300 7.94 7.56 -19.66
CA LYS A 300 7.62 7.01 -20.98
C LYS A 300 6.65 5.85 -20.80
N CYS A 301 5.55 5.85 -21.58
CA CYS A 301 4.66 4.71 -21.66
C CYS A 301 5.04 3.83 -22.84
N PHE A 302 5.23 2.54 -22.58
CA PHE A 302 5.58 1.56 -23.59
C PHE A 302 4.38 0.71 -23.90
N SER A 303 4.07 0.50 -25.19
CA SER A 303 3.11 -0.51 -25.65
C SER A 303 3.82 -1.48 -26.58
N SER A 304 3.66 -2.78 -26.36
CA SER A 304 4.34 -3.82 -27.15
C SER A 304 3.43 -4.99 -27.47
N PRO A 305 3.22 -5.34 -28.77
CA PRO A 305 2.52 -6.55 -29.20
C PRO A 305 3.25 -7.83 -28.73
N ARG A 306 2.51 -8.83 -28.24
CA ARG A 306 3.09 -10.10 -27.72
C ARG A 306 3.81 -10.98 -28.75
N HIS A 307 3.60 -10.78 -30.06
CA HIS A 307 4.23 -11.59 -31.10
C HIS A 307 5.59 -11.03 -31.51
N PHE A 308 6.65 -11.50 -30.85
CA PHE A 308 8.03 -11.31 -31.30
C PHE A 308 8.49 -12.54 -32.08
N ARG A 309 8.33 -12.50 -33.40
CA ARG A 309 9.12 -13.31 -34.35
C ARG A 309 9.59 -12.40 -35.49
N GLY A 310 10.86 -12.52 -35.85
CA GLY A 310 11.54 -11.62 -36.78
C GLY A 310 11.30 -11.91 -38.27
N ARG A 311 11.81 -10.95 -39.07
CA ARG A 311 12.16 -10.91 -40.51
C ARG A 311 11.24 -10.09 -41.46
N SER A 312 11.85 -9.00 -41.93
CA SER A 312 11.94 -8.37 -43.28
C SER A 312 10.73 -8.11 -44.19
N MET A 313 10.84 -6.98 -44.92
CA MET A 313 9.89 -6.24 -45.75
C MET A 313 9.67 -6.75 -47.19
N ALA A 314 8.52 -6.41 -47.80
CA ALA A 314 8.29 -5.70 -49.10
C ALA A 314 6.79 -5.85 -49.51
N ALA A 315 5.92 -4.82 -49.50
CA ALA A 315 5.70 -3.68 -50.41
C ALA A 315 4.59 -3.88 -51.47
N THR A 316 3.45 -3.16 -51.35
CA THR A 316 2.72 -2.49 -52.46
C THR A 316 1.70 -1.43 -51.95
N ARG A 317 1.98 -0.17 -52.34
CA ARG A 317 1.23 1.11 -52.51
C ARG A 317 -0.17 1.41 -51.88
N SER A 318 -0.17 2.21 -50.78
CA SER A 318 -0.73 3.58 -50.50
C SER A 318 -1.93 4.16 -51.33
N PRO A 319 -2.83 5.04 -50.79
CA PRO A 319 -2.48 6.08 -49.81
C PRO A 319 -3.45 6.45 -48.66
N ARG A 320 -2.82 6.95 -47.59
CA ARG A 320 -3.35 7.59 -46.36
C ARG A 320 -3.63 6.68 -45.15
N CYS A 321 -2.63 5.92 -44.74
CA CYS A 321 -2.30 5.65 -43.34
C CYS A 321 -0.87 5.07 -43.33
N PRO A 322 0.09 5.55 -42.52
CA PRO A 322 1.36 4.86 -42.38
C PRO A 322 1.11 3.48 -41.74
N PRO A 323 1.69 2.39 -42.28
CA PRO A 323 1.71 1.11 -41.59
C PRO A 323 2.57 1.28 -40.33
N ILE A 324 2.11 0.82 -39.18
CA ILE A 324 2.89 0.83 -37.94
C ILE A 324 3.59 -0.53 -37.81
N PRO A 325 4.88 -0.68 -38.17
CA PRO A 325 5.69 -1.77 -37.67
C PRO A 325 6.39 -1.36 -36.37
N ALA A 326 6.53 -2.32 -35.47
CA ALA A 326 7.26 -2.25 -34.19
C ALA A 326 6.62 -1.36 -33.10
N ALA A 327 6.85 -1.80 -31.85
CA ALA A 327 6.33 -1.25 -30.60
C ALA A 327 6.14 0.28 -30.63
N THR A 328 4.89 0.74 -30.50
CA THR A 328 4.61 2.16 -30.40
C THR A 328 4.87 2.62 -28.97
N ILE A 329 5.95 3.39 -28.81
CA ILE A 329 6.21 4.15 -27.58
C ILE A 329 5.23 5.32 -27.60
N THR A 330 4.22 5.31 -26.75
CA THR A 330 3.29 6.44 -26.61
C THR A 330 3.75 7.30 -25.45
N ARG A 331 3.99 8.59 -25.69
CA ARG A 331 4.31 9.55 -24.64
C ARG A 331 3.03 9.89 -23.90
N CYS A 332 2.88 9.51 -22.64
CA CYS A 332 1.87 10.13 -21.79
C CYS A 332 2.33 11.54 -21.43
N GLY A 333 1.52 12.55 -21.76
CA GLY A 333 1.72 13.91 -21.25
C GLY A 333 1.61 13.90 -19.72
N SER A 334 2.27 14.85 -19.07
CA SER A 334 2.11 15.12 -17.64
C SER A 334 0.62 15.20 -17.30
N ILE A 335 0.14 14.29 -16.44
CA ILE A 335 -1.22 14.34 -15.90
C ILE A 335 -1.22 15.53 -14.92
N PRO A 336 -1.99 16.61 -15.17
CA PRO A 336 -2.19 17.65 -14.16
C PRO A 336 -2.90 17.04 -12.94
N PRO A 337 -2.75 17.59 -11.72
CA PRO A 337 -3.19 16.97 -10.47
C PRO A 337 -4.72 16.89 -10.28
N THR A 338 -5.51 16.93 -11.35
CA THR A 338 -6.95 16.69 -11.29
C THR A 338 -7.20 15.20 -11.44
N GLY A 339 -7.80 14.61 -10.41
CA GLY A 339 -8.18 13.20 -10.38
C GLY A 339 -8.92 12.79 -11.65
N ILE A 340 -8.36 11.82 -12.36
CA ILE A 340 -9.02 11.15 -13.46
C ILE A 340 -9.04 9.67 -13.11
N ALA A 341 -10.23 9.20 -12.73
CA ALA A 341 -10.58 7.81 -12.72
C ALA A 341 -10.44 7.27 -14.15
N TRP A 342 -9.74 6.15 -14.31
CA TRP A 342 -9.78 5.40 -15.56
C TRP A 342 -11.21 4.89 -15.78
N PRO A 343 -11.80 5.08 -16.96
CA PRO A 343 -13.09 4.47 -17.28
C PRO A 343 -12.91 2.95 -17.35
N TRP A 344 -13.74 2.24 -16.58
CA TRP A 344 -13.77 0.79 -16.41
C TRP A 344 -14.26 0.06 -17.66
#